data_AF-A0A832HAU5-F1
#
_entry.id   AF-A0A832HAU5-F1
#
_cell.length_a   1.000
_cell.length_b   1.000
_cell.length_c   1.000
_cell.angle_alpha   90.00
_cell.angle_beta   90.00
_cell.angle_gamma   90.00
#
_symmetry.space_group_name_H-M   'P 1'
#
loop_
_entity.id
_entity.type
_entity.pdbx_description
1 polymer ?
#
loop_
_entity_poly.entity_id
_entity_poly.type
_entity_poly.pdbx_seq_one_letter_code
_entity_poly.pdbx_strand_id
1 'polypeptide(L)'
;MEISIERRHLAIGAVSLVLLAGAGWFLFGRDTSVARWKSYPTSKEEAVRQLFEHIATDDNGKFDDAYRALIDLEIKQNVDTDQQRGVFRQVFHEVDKYLKGEFGSDWLTKMNVRESAANPDAVEVRVERERLNVLVRNQVPAGKTGETPRWGVVDIAEFPRAEGGALQQSAAIGGMLRGVAGEGAERNLNAITAAGANMARETKMQTKRRVLPILRDPSSPAIKRVILQSWVVRTDPVIRYRLEQIVADEVRYNPELRATAKAVLDGSVPEEDLVAAGVTNTW
;
A
#
# COMPACT_ATOMS: atom_id res chain seq x y z
N MET A 1 58.83 -22.64 54.48
CA MET A 1 58.65 -22.53 53.03
C MET A 1 57.78 -23.70 52.61
N GLU A 2 56.48 -23.49 52.51
CA GLU A 2 55.53 -24.43 51.91
C GLU A 2 54.22 -23.67 51.71
N ILE A 3 53.98 -23.22 50.48
CA ILE A 3 52.73 -22.57 50.07
C ILE A 3 51.78 -23.72 49.73
N SER A 4 50.91 -24.05 50.69
CA SER A 4 49.92 -25.13 50.58
C SER A 4 48.82 -24.79 49.57
N ILE A 5 48.56 -25.77 48.71
CA ILE A 5 47.73 -25.79 47.51
C ILE A 5 46.29 -26.11 47.93
N GLU A 6 45.49 -25.11 48.31
CA GLU A 6 44.06 -25.36 48.64
C GLU A 6 43.05 -24.45 47.92
N ARG A 7 43.47 -23.69 46.89
CA ARG A 7 42.56 -22.84 46.09
C ARG A 7 42.41 -23.27 44.63
N ARG A 8 42.41 -24.57 44.32
CA ARG A 8 42.21 -25.05 42.93
C ARG A 8 41.10 -26.08 42.70
N HIS A 9 40.45 -26.60 43.73
CA HIS A 9 39.35 -27.57 43.55
C HIS A 9 37.94 -26.97 43.56
N LEU A 10 37.77 -25.70 43.95
CA LEU A 10 36.45 -25.02 43.95
C LEU A 10 36.09 -24.35 42.62
N ALA A 11 37.05 -24.18 41.71
CA ALA A 11 36.82 -23.51 40.42
C ALA A 11 36.38 -24.48 39.29
N ILE A 12 36.58 -25.79 39.44
CA ILE A 12 36.24 -26.77 38.39
C ILE A 12 34.80 -27.30 38.56
N GLY A 13 34.32 -27.45 39.79
CA GLY A 13 32.94 -27.91 40.06
C GLY A 13 31.85 -26.91 39.65
N ALA A 14 32.12 -25.61 39.72
CA ALA A 14 31.15 -24.58 39.35
C ALA A 14 31.04 -24.34 37.84
N VAL A 15 32.11 -24.59 37.08
CA VAL A 15 32.12 -24.38 35.62
C VAL A 15 31.43 -25.55 34.90
N SER A 16 31.51 -26.78 35.42
CA SER A 16 30.80 -27.94 34.85
C SER A 16 29.28 -27.88 35.06
N LEU A 17 28.79 -27.26 36.13
CA LEU A 17 27.35 -27.10 36.40
C LEU A 17 26.70 -26.02 35.51
N VAL A 18 27.45 -24.97 35.14
CA VAL A 18 26.97 -23.96 34.19
C VAL A 18 26.95 -24.49 32.76
N LEU A 19 27.88 -25.37 32.38
CA LEU A 19 27.89 -25.99 31.05
C LEU A 19 26.81 -27.07 30.87
N LEU A 20 26.42 -27.80 31.93
CA LEU A 20 25.29 -28.74 31.86
C LEU A 20 23.92 -28.03 31.92
N ALA A 21 23.80 -26.91 32.63
CA ALA A 21 22.60 -26.08 32.60
C ALA A 21 22.43 -25.33 31.25
N GLY A 22 23.54 -24.95 30.59
CA GLY A 22 23.53 -24.35 29.25
C GLY A 22 23.24 -25.35 28.13
N ALA A 23 23.76 -26.58 28.22
CA ALA A 23 23.51 -27.63 27.23
C ALA A 23 22.09 -28.21 27.32
N GLY A 24 21.50 -28.25 28.52
CA GLY A 24 20.09 -28.61 28.70
C GLY A 24 19.13 -27.64 28.01
N TRP A 25 19.42 -26.33 28.03
CA TRP A 25 18.58 -25.32 27.37
C TRP A 25 18.63 -25.38 25.84
N PHE A 26 19.73 -25.91 25.28
CA PHE A 26 19.88 -26.08 23.83
C PHE A 26 19.30 -27.40 23.31
N LEU A 27 19.17 -28.43 24.18
CA LEU A 27 18.58 -29.73 23.84
C LEU A 27 17.09 -29.84 24.19
N PHE A 28 16.60 -29.05 25.14
CA PHE A 28 15.18 -28.72 25.26
C PHE A 28 14.88 -27.52 24.38
N GLY A 29 15.04 -27.72 23.07
CA GLY A 29 14.46 -26.88 22.03
C GLY A 29 12.99 -26.68 22.34
N ARG A 30 12.72 -25.56 23.01
CA ARG A 30 11.38 -25.04 23.24
C ARG A 30 10.74 -24.88 21.87
N ASP A 31 9.94 -25.87 21.54
CA ASP A 31 8.73 -25.68 20.75
C ASP A 31 7.71 -24.89 21.61
N THR A 32 8.13 -23.72 22.12
CA THR A 32 7.21 -22.66 22.54
C THR A 32 6.89 -21.85 21.31
N SER A 33 6.30 -22.49 20.30
CA SER A 33 5.60 -21.74 19.27
C SER A 33 4.40 -21.09 19.96
N VAL A 34 4.60 -19.84 20.42
CA VAL A 34 3.48 -18.95 20.75
C VAL A 34 2.57 -19.02 19.55
N ALA A 35 1.34 -19.51 19.75
CA ALA A 35 0.41 -19.73 18.64
C ALA A 35 0.37 -18.46 17.78
N ARG A 36 0.71 -18.59 16.49
CA ARG A 36 1.06 -17.45 15.64
C ARG A 36 0.01 -16.34 15.61
N TRP A 37 -1.27 -16.69 15.73
CA TRP A 37 -2.36 -15.71 15.83
C TRP A 37 -2.20 -14.74 17.02
N LYS A 38 -1.46 -15.11 18.07
CA LYS A 38 -1.13 -14.26 19.22
C LYS A 38 -0.09 -13.17 18.90
N SER A 39 0.66 -13.27 17.80
CA SER A 39 1.58 -12.21 17.36
C SER A 39 0.86 -11.04 16.69
N TYR A 40 -0.41 -11.21 16.32
CA TYR A 40 -1.20 -10.14 15.73
C TYR A 40 -1.65 -9.11 16.79
N PRO A 41 -1.84 -7.84 16.41
CA PRO A 41 -2.32 -6.82 17.35
C PRO A 41 -3.74 -7.08 17.87
N THR A 42 -4.04 -6.53 19.05
CA THR A 42 -5.36 -6.68 19.71
C THR A 42 -6.41 -5.67 19.22
N SER A 43 -6.02 -4.65 18.46
CA SER A 43 -6.93 -3.70 17.82
C SER A 43 -6.73 -3.67 16.30
N LYS A 44 -7.80 -3.37 15.56
CA LYS A 44 -7.76 -3.23 14.10
C LYS A 44 -6.85 -2.07 13.67
N GLU A 45 -6.94 -0.95 14.37
CA GLU A 45 -6.17 0.26 14.10
C GLU A 45 -4.67 0.02 14.23
N GLU A 46 -4.25 -0.75 15.24
CA GLU A 46 -2.85 -1.07 15.44
C GLU A 46 -2.31 -2.02 14.36
N ALA A 47 -3.10 -3.02 13.94
CA ALA A 47 -2.74 -3.89 12.82
C ALA A 47 -2.49 -3.10 11.53
N VAL A 48 -3.34 -2.10 11.26
CA VAL A 48 -3.19 -1.24 10.09
C VAL A 48 -2.05 -0.25 10.25
N ARG A 49 -1.87 0.35 11.43
CA ARG A 49 -0.76 1.27 11.70
C ARG A 49 0.60 0.58 11.49
N GLN A 50 0.78 -0.61 12.05
CA GLN A 50 2.01 -1.39 11.88
C GLN A 50 2.29 -1.73 10.40
N LEU A 51 1.24 -2.06 9.63
CA LEU A 51 1.39 -2.28 8.19
C LEU A 51 1.94 -1.03 7.48
N PHE A 52 1.31 0.14 7.68
CA PHE A 52 1.74 1.37 7.01
C PHE A 52 3.08 1.90 7.52
N GLU A 53 3.41 1.70 8.80
CA GLU A 53 4.74 1.97 9.35
C GLU A 53 5.82 1.15 8.63
N HIS A 54 5.56 -0.14 8.39
CA HIS A 54 6.48 -0.99 7.63
C HIS A 54 6.58 -0.55 6.15
N ILE A 55 5.46 -0.18 5.53
CA ILE A 55 5.42 0.34 4.15
C ILE A 55 6.24 1.63 4.02
N ALA A 56 6.21 2.54 5.01
CA ALA A 56 6.87 3.83 4.94
C ALA A 56 8.41 3.78 4.95
N THR A 57 9.01 2.63 5.30
CA THR A 57 10.46 2.51 5.52
C THR A 57 11.29 2.37 4.25
N ASP A 58 10.66 2.02 3.11
CA ASP A 58 11.33 1.72 1.83
C ASP A 58 12.49 0.69 1.97
N ASP A 59 12.33 -0.25 2.92
CA ASP A 59 13.26 -1.34 3.19
C ASP A 59 12.60 -2.68 2.86
N ASN A 60 13.23 -3.48 2.00
CA ASN A 60 12.76 -4.82 1.63
C ASN A 60 12.55 -5.74 2.84
N GLY A 61 13.40 -5.64 3.88
CA GLY A 61 13.24 -6.41 5.12
C GLY A 61 11.97 -6.00 5.88
N LYS A 62 11.60 -4.73 5.82
CA LYS A 62 10.37 -4.20 6.41
C LYS A 62 9.14 -4.48 5.56
N PHE A 63 9.27 -4.53 4.24
CA PHE A 63 8.19 -5.04 3.39
C PHE A 63 7.90 -6.53 3.65
N ASP A 64 8.90 -7.32 4.04
CA ASP A 64 8.67 -8.68 4.51
C ASP A 64 7.94 -8.71 5.86
N ASP A 65 8.23 -7.78 6.77
CA ASP A 65 7.47 -7.62 8.01
C ASP A 65 6.02 -7.17 7.73
N ALA A 66 5.80 -6.25 6.77
CA ALA A 66 4.47 -5.87 6.28
C ALA A 66 3.71 -7.07 5.69
N TYR A 67 4.39 -7.90 4.89
CA TYR A 67 3.82 -9.13 4.36
C TYR A 67 3.49 -10.14 5.47
N ARG A 68 4.32 -10.22 6.52
CA ARG A 68 4.03 -11.04 7.70
C ARG A 68 2.81 -10.55 8.46
N ALA A 69 2.55 -9.24 8.52
CA ALA A 69 1.37 -8.62 9.13
C ALA A 69 0.06 -8.92 8.36
N LEU A 70 0.13 -9.42 7.12
CA LEU A 70 -1.03 -9.94 6.41
C LEU A 70 -1.53 -11.27 7.02
N ILE A 71 -2.84 -11.49 6.90
CA ILE A 71 -3.57 -12.66 7.42
C ILE A 71 -2.94 -13.99 7.01
N ASP A 72 -2.98 -14.95 7.95
CA ASP A 72 -2.42 -16.29 7.74
C ASP A 72 -3.41 -17.29 7.11
N LEU A 73 -4.71 -17.09 7.31
CA LEU A 73 -5.73 -18.13 7.12
C LEU A 73 -6.09 -18.47 5.66
N GLU A 74 -5.80 -17.63 4.67
CA GLU A 74 -6.10 -17.94 3.25
C GLU A 74 -4.94 -17.60 2.30
N ILE A 75 -4.15 -16.56 2.59
CA ILE A 75 -3.07 -16.10 1.71
C ILE A 75 -1.83 -17.01 1.81
N LYS A 76 -1.48 -17.46 3.02
CA LYS A 76 -0.27 -18.27 3.27
C LYS A 76 -0.50 -19.77 3.21
N GLN A 77 -1.76 -20.23 3.27
CA GLN A 77 -2.09 -21.66 3.21
C GLN A 77 -1.93 -22.26 1.81
N ASN A 78 -1.96 -21.45 0.75
CA ASN A 78 -1.86 -21.98 -0.61
C ASN A 78 -0.45 -21.96 -1.17
N VAL A 79 0.36 -20.88 -1.05
CA VAL A 79 1.78 -20.90 -1.48
C VAL A 79 2.58 -19.72 -0.88
N ASP A 80 3.28 -19.85 0.26
CA ASP A 80 4.32 -18.85 0.66
C ASP A 80 5.55 -19.00 -0.27
N THR A 81 5.46 -18.43 -1.47
CA THR A 81 6.57 -18.34 -2.42
C THR A 81 7.23 -16.98 -2.38
N ASP A 82 8.55 -16.96 -2.65
CA ASP A 82 9.28 -15.72 -2.93
C ASP A 82 8.62 -14.86 -4.02
N GLN A 83 7.93 -15.50 -4.97
CA GLN A 83 7.16 -14.81 -6.01
C GLN A 83 5.97 -14.03 -5.43
N GLN A 84 5.16 -14.63 -4.56
CA GLN A 84 4.06 -13.91 -3.90
C GLN A 84 4.58 -12.79 -3.01
N ARG A 85 5.66 -13.03 -2.24
CA ARG A 85 6.31 -11.98 -1.45
C ARG A 85 6.77 -10.82 -2.33
N GLY A 86 7.43 -11.10 -3.46
CA GLY A 86 7.87 -10.10 -4.42
C GLY A 86 6.72 -9.24 -4.95
N VAL A 87 5.56 -9.83 -5.23
CA VAL A 87 4.35 -9.11 -5.66
C VAL A 87 3.87 -8.13 -4.58
N PHE A 88 3.78 -8.57 -3.33
CA PHE A 88 3.36 -7.67 -2.24
C PHE A 88 4.38 -6.56 -1.96
N ARG A 89 5.69 -6.86 -2.02
CA ARG A 89 6.74 -5.83 -1.93
C ARG A 89 6.55 -4.76 -2.99
N GLN A 90 6.25 -5.13 -4.23
CA GLN A 90 6.00 -4.18 -5.31
C GLN A 90 4.75 -3.32 -5.00
N VAL A 91 3.67 -3.92 -4.50
CA VAL A 91 2.47 -3.16 -4.09
C VAL A 91 2.81 -2.17 -2.98
N PHE A 92 3.51 -2.61 -1.93
CA PHE A 92 3.92 -1.76 -0.81
C PHE A 92 4.83 -0.61 -1.23
N HIS A 93 5.81 -0.88 -2.09
CA HIS A 93 6.67 0.16 -2.65
C HIS A 93 5.87 1.17 -3.47
N GLU A 94 4.90 0.73 -4.27
CA GLU A 94 4.05 1.65 -5.03
C GLU A 94 3.07 2.45 -4.15
N VAL A 95 2.57 1.88 -3.05
CA VAL A 95 1.77 2.60 -2.04
C VAL A 95 2.62 3.71 -1.42
N ASP A 96 3.80 3.38 -0.90
CA ASP A 96 4.69 4.36 -0.26
C ASP A 96 5.09 5.46 -1.23
N LYS A 97 5.52 5.10 -2.44
CA LYS A 97 5.89 6.06 -3.48
C LYS A 97 4.74 6.99 -3.86
N TYR A 98 3.52 6.46 -3.98
CA TYR A 98 2.34 7.28 -4.24
C TYR A 98 2.09 8.29 -3.10
N LEU A 99 2.08 7.82 -1.85
CA LEU A 99 1.83 8.65 -0.69
C LEU A 99 2.93 9.70 -0.47
N LYS A 100 4.21 9.33 -0.65
CA LYS A 100 5.34 10.27 -0.67
C LYS A 100 5.18 11.32 -1.76
N GLY A 101 4.76 10.90 -2.95
CA GLY A 101 4.57 11.78 -4.10
C GLY A 101 3.43 12.79 -3.93
N GLU A 102 2.35 12.45 -3.21
CA GLU A 102 1.22 13.37 -2.99
C GLU A 102 1.33 14.17 -1.68
N PHE A 103 1.77 13.54 -0.60
CA PHE A 103 1.69 14.11 0.75
C PHE A 103 3.05 14.43 1.37
N GLY A 104 4.16 14.14 0.68
CA GLY A 104 5.51 14.35 1.17
C GLY A 104 6.11 13.13 1.86
N SER A 105 7.42 13.15 2.10
CA SER A 105 8.13 12.04 2.77
C SER A 105 7.66 11.79 4.20
N ASP A 106 7.00 12.76 4.82
CA ASP A 106 6.42 12.73 6.16
C ASP A 106 4.94 12.28 6.17
N TRP A 107 4.41 11.72 5.07
CA TRP A 107 3.00 11.33 4.95
C TRP A 107 2.50 10.44 6.10
N LEU A 108 3.38 9.60 6.67
CA LEU A 108 3.04 8.74 7.80
C LEU A 108 2.64 9.56 9.04
N THR A 109 3.25 10.72 9.26
CA THR A 109 2.89 11.63 10.37
C THR A 109 1.54 12.32 10.18
N LYS A 110 1.08 12.39 8.92
CA LYS A 110 -0.23 12.94 8.52
C LYS A 110 -1.31 11.86 8.44
N MET A 111 -0.95 10.60 8.72
CA MET A 111 -1.86 9.47 8.68
C MET A 111 -2.75 9.43 9.92
N ASN A 112 -4.05 9.33 9.70
CA ASN A 112 -5.04 9.02 10.71
C ASN A 112 -5.68 7.67 10.39
N VAL A 113 -5.70 6.78 11.39
CA VAL A 113 -6.28 5.43 11.26
C VAL A 113 -7.47 5.36 12.18
N ARG A 114 -8.62 4.93 11.66
CA ARG A 114 -9.85 4.79 12.42
C ARG A 114 -10.72 3.67 11.86
N GLU A 115 -11.54 3.05 12.68
CA GLU A 115 -12.51 2.07 12.19
C GLU A 115 -13.49 2.70 11.19
N SER A 116 -13.84 1.97 10.13
CA SER A 116 -14.79 2.44 9.13
C SER A 116 -16.21 2.35 9.68
N ALA A 117 -16.90 3.50 9.75
CA ALA A 117 -18.32 3.54 10.11
C ALA A 117 -19.22 2.84 9.08
N ALA A 118 -18.75 2.70 7.83
CA ALA A 118 -19.53 2.13 6.74
C ALA A 118 -19.28 0.62 6.54
N ASN A 119 -18.15 0.09 7.04
CA ASN A 119 -17.81 -1.32 6.90
C ASN A 119 -17.09 -1.82 8.17
N PRO A 120 -17.73 -2.69 8.98
CA PRO A 120 -17.15 -3.18 10.22
C PRO A 120 -15.87 -4.03 10.01
N ASP A 121 -15.67 -4.57 8.80
CA ASP A 121 -14.48 -5.34 8.42
C ASP A 121 -13.40 -4.48 7.78
N ALA A 122 -13.57 -3.16 7.74
CA ALA A 122 -12.60 -2.21 7.21
C ALA A 122 -12.12 -1.21 8.27
N VAL A 123 -10.86 -0.83 8.12
CA VAL A 123 -10.26 0.33 8.77
C VAL A 123 -10.05 1.39 7.71
N GLU A 124 -10.46 2.61 8.00
CA GLU A 124 -10.23 3.75 7.15
C GLU A 124 -8.88 4.38 7.50
N VAL A 125 -7.99 4.42 6.53
CA VAL A 125 -6.71 5.15 6.61
C VAL A 125 -6.89 6.45 5.85
N ARG A 126 -6.80 7.56 6.57
CA ARG A 126 -6.79 8.90 5.99
C ARG A 126 -5.37 9.43 5.98
N VAL A 127 -4.93 9.92 4.84
CA VAL A 127 -3.70 10.70 4.73
C VAL A 127 -4.09 12.02 4.10
N GLU A 128 -4.22 13.07 4.91
CA GLU A 128 -4.76 14.36 4.48
C GLU A 128 -6.12 14.20 3.76
N ARG A 129 -6.12 14.36 2.44
CA ARG A 129 -7.29 14.27 1.56
C ARG A 129 -7.52 12.88 1.01
N GLU A 130 -6.55 11.97 1.08
CA GLU A 130 -6.71 10.59 0.58
C GLU A 130 -7.38 9.70 1.62
N ARG A 131 -8.20 8.77 1.14
CA ARG A 131 -8.84 7.74 1.95
C ARG A 131 -8.57 6.37 1.34
N LEU A 132 -7.95 5.50 2.12
CA LEU A 132 -7.75 4.08 1.81
C LEU A 132 -8.60 3.24 2.76
N ASN A 133 -9.20 2.16 2.26
CA ASN A 133 -9.97 1.21 3.05
C ASN A 133 -9.19 -0.10 3.14
N VAL A 134 -8.76 -0.40 4.35
CA VAL A 134 -7.93 -1.56 4.65
C VAL A 134 -8.83 -2.62 5.27
N LEU A 135 -8.99 -3.75 4.58
CA LEU A 135 -9.79 -4.85 5.07
C LEU A 135 -9.00 -5.60 6.14
N VAL A 136 -9.66 -5.93 7.25
CA VAL A 136 -9.07 -6.63 8.39
C VAL A 136 -9.93 -7.80 8.80
N ARG A 137 -9.33 -8.82 9.44
CA ARG A 137 -10.07 -9.99 9.92
C ARG A 137 -9.49 -10.48 11.25
N ASN A 138 -10.37 -10.99 12.11
CA ASN A 138 -9.96 -11.70 13.31
C ASN A 138 -9.22 -13.00 12.97
N GLN A 139 -8.07 -13.21 13.61
CA GLN A 139 -7.17 -14.35 13.44
C GLN A 139 -7.31 -15.39 14.55
N VAL A 140 -8.09 -15.11 15.59
CA VAL A 140 -8.36 -16.09 16.65
C VAL A 140 -9.10 -17.30 16.06
N PRO A 141 -8.57 -18.53 16.18
CA PRO A 141 -9.19 -19.72 15.62
C PRO A 141 -10.58 -20.00 16.22
N ALA A 142 -11.46 -20.58 15.41
CA ALA A 142 -12.74 -21.10 15.89
C ALA A 142 -12.51 -22.12 17.03
N GLY A 143 -13.30 -22.03 18.10
CA GLY A 143 -13.15 -22.87 19.30
C GLY A 143 -12.24 -22.30 20.40
N LYS A 144 -11.62 -21.14 20.19
CA LYS A 144 -10.89 -20.38 21.24
C LYS A 144 -11.78 -19.31 21.89
N THR A 145 -12.91 -19.73 22.45
CA THR A 145 -13.89 -18.85 23.11
C THR A 145 -13.26 -18.12 24.30
N GLY A 146 -13.44 -16.79 24.39
CA GLY A 146 -12.93 -15.96 25.48
C GLY A 146 -11.52 -15.39 25.26
N GLU A 147 -10.81 -15.80 24.20
CA GLU A 147 -9.54 -15.16 23.82
C GLU A 147 -9.79 -13.75 23.28
N THR A 148 -8.86 -12.84 23.58
CA THR A 148 -8.90 -11.46 23.06
C THR A 148 -8.78 -11.49 21.53
N PRO A 149 -9.64 -10.77 20.78
CA PRO A 149 -9.53 -10.67 19.33
C PRO A 149 -8.14 -10.26 18.87
N ARG A 150 -7.71 -10.80 17.74
CA ARG A 150 -6.38 -10.56 17.15
C ARG A 150 -6.56 -10.24 15.67
N TRP A 151 -6.07 -9.09 15.22
CA TRP A 151 -6.43 -8.55 13.91
C TRP A 151 -5.26 -8.63 12.95
N GLY A 152 -5.51 -9.18 11.76
CA GLY A 152 -4.58 -9.16 10.64
C GLY A 152 -5.18 -8.42 9.45
N VAL A 153 -4.33 -7.86 8.59
CA VAL A 153 -4.76 -7.17 7.37
C VAL A 153 -5.01 -8.18 6.25
N VAL A 154 -6.20 -8.13 5.66
CA VAL A 154 -6.60 -8.92 4.50
C VAL A 154 -6.06 -8.26 3.24
N ASP A 155 -6.39 -6.98 3.05
CA ASP A 155 -6.24 -6.24 1.80
C ASP A 155 -6.13 -4.74 2.03
N ILE A 156 -5.57 -4.04 1.05
CA ILE A 156 -5.82 -2.62 0.84
C ILE A 156 -6.73 -2.56 -0.40
N ALA A 157 -8.03 -2.39 -0.19
CA ALA A 157 -9.06 -2.62 -1.21
C ALA A 157 -8.86 -1.80 -2.50
N GLU A 158 -8.14 -0.68 -2.40
CA GLU A 158 -7.82 0.21 -3.50
C GLU A 158 -6.68 -0.28 -4.40
N PHE A 159 -5.92 -1.30 -3.99
CA PHE A 159 -4.77 -1.82 -4.74
C PHE A 159 -5.06 -3.25 -5.21
N PRO A 160 -5.30 -3.47 -6.52
CA PRO A 160 -5.57 -4.81 -7.02
C PRO A 160 -4.36 -5.71 -6.80
N ARG A 161 -4.62 -6.93 -6.30
CA ARG A 161 -3.63 -8.00 -6.22
C ARG A 161 -3.54 -8.72 -7.56
N ALA A 162 -2.36 -9.21 -7.90
CA ALA A 162 -2.05 -9.68 -9.24
C ALA A 162 -2.93 -10.86 -9.70
N GLU A 163 -3.79 -10.60 -10.68
CA GLU A 163 -3.81 -11.41 -11.90
C GLU A 163 -2.84 -10.77 -12.90
N GLY A 164 -2.10 -11.56 -13.68
CA GLY A 164 -0.87 -11.17 -14.38
C GLY A 164 -0.87 -9.88 -15.24
N GLY A 165 -2.04 -9.34 -15.60
CA GLY A 165 -2.17 -8.04 -16.29
C GLY A 165 -2.06 -6.80 -15.37
N ALA A 166 -2.44 -6.91 -14.09
CA ALA A 166 -2.46 -5.78 -13.16
C ALA A 166 -1.05 -5.29 -12.74
N LEU A 167 -0.06 -6.20 -12.80
CA LEU A 167 1.34 -5.89 -12.51
C LEU A 167 1.99 -5.06 -13.62
N GLN A 168 1.69 -5.35 -14.89
CA GLN A 168 2.20 -4.58 -16.03
C GLN A 168 1.65 -3.15 -16.02
N GLN A 169 0.36 -2.99 -15.71
CA GLN A 169 -0.26 -1.67 -15.56
C GLN A 169 0.34 -0.88 -14.38
N SER A 170 0.51 -1.52 -13.22
CA SER A 170 1.11 -0.88 -12.05
C SER A 170 2.58 -0.50 -12.26
N ALA A 171 3.34 -1.28 -13.03
CA ALA A 171 4.71 -0.96 -13.41
C ALA A 171 4.78 0.22 -14.40
N ALA A 172 3.88 0.27 -15.38
CA ALA A 172 3.78 1.40 -16.32
C ALA A 172 3.36 2.70 -15.62
N ILE A 173 2.42 2.62 -14.68
CA ILE A 173 2.02 3.72 -13.80
C ILE A 173 3.17 4.13 -12.86
N GLY A 174 3.89 3.16 -12.30
CA GLY A 174 5.12 3.40 -11.56
C GLY A 174 6.16 4.15 -12.40
N GLY A 175 6.28 3.85 -13.70
CA GLY A 175 7.11 4.60 -14.64
C GLY A 175 6.71 6.07 -14.79
N MET A 176 5.40 6.37 -14.88
CA MET A 176 4.90 7.76 -14.93
C MET A 176 5.21 8.54 -13.65
N LEU A 177 5.10 7.90 -12.48
CA LEU A 177 5.41 8.51 -11.19
C LEU A 177 6.91 8.82 -11.00
N ARG A 178 7.82 8.21 -11.79
CA ARG A 178 9.27 8.48 -11.74
C ARG A 178 9.70 9.74 -12.52
N GLY A 179 8.76 10.57 -12.95
CA GLY A 179 9.06 11.95 -13.36
C GLY A 179 9.35 12.16 -14.85
N VAL A 180 8.78 11.35 -15.74
CA VAL A 180 8.85 11.64 -17.19
C VAL A 180 7.73 12.62 -17.57
N ALA A 181 7.83 13.88 -17.14
CA ALA A 181 6.95 14.95 -17.59
C ALA A 181 7.28 15.30 -19.07
N GLY A 182 6.25 15.47 -19.93
CA GLY A 182 6.41 15.76 -21.36
C GLY A 182 6.13 14.57 -22.30
N GLU A 183 6.78 14.52 -23.47
CA GLU A 183 6.56 13.48 -24.50
C GLU A 183 6.68 12.04 -23.99
N GLY A 184 7.45 11.82 -22.92
CA GLY A 184 7.55 10.50 -22.29
C GLY A 184 6.34 10.13 -21.45
N ALA A 185 5.60 11.08 -20.86
CA ALA A 185 4.30 10.81 -20.25
C ALA A 185 3.28 10.41 -21.33
N GLU A 186 3.29 11.06 -22.48
CA GLU A 186 2.41 10.74 -23.60
C GLU A 186 2.75 9.37 -24.21
N ARG A 187 4.04 9.06 -24.43
CA ARG A 187 4.49 7.74 -24.86
C ARG A 187 4.13 6.65 -23.87
N ASN A 188 4.26 6.90 -22.56
CA ASN A 188 3.87 5.94 -21.52
C ASN A 188 2.36 5.76 -21.43
N LEU A 189 1.57 6.83 -21.58
CA LEU A 189 0.11 6.78 -21.60
C LEU A 189 -0.40 6.07 -22.85
N ASN A 190 0.23 6.31 -24.00
CA ASN A 190 -0.02 5.59 -25.23
C ASN A 190 0.44 4.14 -25.15
N ALA A 191 1.54 3.81 -24.46
CA ALA A 191 1.97 2.43 -24.21
C ALA A 191 0.97 1.68 -23.32
N ILE A 192 0.42 2.32 -22.29
CA ILE A 192 -0.66 1.75 -21.45
C ILE A 192 -1.92 1.49 -22.28
N THR A 193 -2.24 2.40 -23.20
CA THR A 193 -3.40 2.28 -24.10
C THR A 193 -3.16 1.21 -25.18
N ALA A 194 -1.95 1.13 -25.73
CA ALA A 194 -1.55 0.25 -26.85
C ALA A 194 -1.20 -1.17 -26.40
N ALA A 195 -0.85 -1.37 -25.12
CA ALA A 195 -0.58 -2.70 -24.56
C ALA A 195 -1.78 -3.65 -24.60
N GLY A 196 -2.96 -3.19 -25.05
CA GLY A 196 -4.08 -4.09 -25.37
C GLY A 196 -4.53 -4.94 -24.18
N ALA A 197 -4.17 -4.54 -22.96
CA ALA A 197 -4.85 -5.03 -21.79
C ALA A 197 -6.30 -4.61 -22.01
N ASN A 198 -7.15 -5.58 -22.39
CA ASN A 198 -8.59 -5.44 -22.30
C ASN A 198 -8.86 -4.59 -21.05
N MET A 199 -9.57 -3.48 -21.19
CA MET A 199 -10.05 -2.68 -20.06
C MET A 199 -11.05 -3.53 -19.27
N ALA A 200 -10.57 -4.61 -18.66
CA ALA A 200 -11.09 -5.15 -17.43
C ALA A 200 -10.88 -4.02 -16.40
N ARG A 201 -11.84 -3.09 -16.42
CA ARG A 201 -12.10 -1.99 -15.49
C ARG A 201 -10.85 -1.53 -14.72
N GLU A 202 -10.15 -0.52 -15.26
CA GLU A 202 -9.16 0.23 -14.49
C GLU A 202 -9.81 0.65 -13.15
N THR A 203 -9.21 0.26 -12.03
CA THR A 203 -9.70 0.64 -10.71
C THR A 203 -9.59 2.16 -10.55
N LYS A 204 -10.44 2.75 -9.68
CA LYS A 204 -10.36 4.18 -9.38
C LYS A 204 -8.93 4.62 -8.99
N MET A 205 -8.22 3.81 -8.19
CA MET A 205 -6.85 4.14 -7.78
C MET A 205 -5.85 4.07 -8.94
N GLN A 206 -5.97 3.09 -9.84
CA GLN A 206 -5.12 3.03 -11.04
C GLN A 206 -5.35 4.25 -11.93
N THR A 207 -6.61 4.63 -12.16
CA THR A 207 -6.95 5.87 -12.88
C THR A 207 -6.31 7.06 -12.19
N LYS A 208 -6.46 7.21 -10.87
CA LYS A 208 -5.84 8.30 -10.11
C LYS A 208 -4.32 8.35 -10.30
N ARG A 209 -3.63 7.23 -10.08
CA ARG A 209 -2.17 7.16 -10.19
C ARG A 209 -1.67 7.47 -11.62
N ARG A 210 -2.46 7.15 -12.63
CA ARG A 210 -2.19 7.49 -14.03
C ARG A 210 -2.40 8.98 -14.32
N VAL A 211 -3.49 9.57 -13.84
CA VAL A 211 -3.86 10.96 -14.19
C VAL A 211 -3.18 12.01 -13.32
N LEU A 212 -3.00 11.74 -12.02
CA LEU A 212 -2.48 12.72 -11.05
C LEU A 212 -1.13 13.33 -11.42
N PRO A 213 -0.11 12.57 -11.90
CA PRO A 213 1.17 13.15 -12.27
C PRO A 213 1.04 14.19 -13.38
N ILE A 214 0.17 13.94 -14.36
CA ILE A 214 -0.04 14.81 -15.52
C ILE A 214 -0.88 16.03 -15.14
N LEU A 215 -1.87 15.88 -14.25
CA LEU A 215 -2.65 17.04 -13.74
C LEU A 215 -1.79 18.07 -13.00
N ARG A 216 -0.65 17.65 -12.44
CA ARG A 216 0.31 18.54 -11.76
C ARG A 216 1.20 19.32 -12.72
N ASP A 217 1.30 18.90 -13.97
CA ASP A 217 2.18 19.50 -14.97
C ASP A 217 1.38 20.38 -15.94
N PRO A 218 1.35 21.70 -15.75
CA PRO A 218 0.63 22.62 -16.64
C PRO A 218 1.19 22.63 -18.07
N SER A 219 2.42 22.16 -18.28
CA SER A 219 3.06 22.10 -19.60
C SER A 219 2.79 20.81 -20.36
N SER A 220 2.13 19.83 -19.73
CA SER A 220 1.91 18.53 -20.37
C SER A 220 0.95 18.65 -21.55
N PRO A 221 1.35 18.23 -22.77
CA PRO A 221 0.46 18.26 -23.93
C PRO A 221 -0.74 17.31 -23.77
N ALA A 222 -0.62 16.29 -22.91
CA ALA A 222 -1.67 15.33 -22.63
C ALA A 222 -2.70 15.80 -21.59
N ILE A 223 -2.50 16.97 -20.97
CA ILE A 223 -3.28 17.37 -19.79
C ILE A 223 -4.79 17.46 -20.05
N LYS A 224 -5.21 17.98 -21.22
CA LYS A 224 -6.65 18.05 -21.57
C LYS A 224 -7.29 16.66 -21.55
N ARG A 225 -6.66 15.70 -22.22
CA ARG A 225 -7.12 14.31 -22.27
C ARG A 225 -7.17 13.69 -20.89
N VAL A 226 -6.19 13.98 -20.04
CA VAL A 226 -6.11 13.45 -18.68
C VAL A 226 -7.18 14.05 -17.77
N ILE A 227 -7.49 15.34 -17.91
CA ILE A 227 -8.62 15.98 -17.22
C ILE A 227 -9.91 15.20 -17.56
N LEU A 228 -10.18 14.93 -18.84
CA LEU A 228 -11.34 14.15 -19.26
C LEU A 228 -11.34 12.73 -18.67
N GLN A 229 -10.20 12.05 -18.68
CA GLN A 229 -10.05 10.70 -18.12
C GLN A 229 -10.24 10.65 -16.59
N SER A 230 -10.12 11.79 -15.89
CA SER A 230 -10.40 11.87 -14.46
C SER A 230 -11.90 11.77 -14.12
N TRP A 231 -12.80 11.80 -15.12
CA TRP A 231 -14.25 11.71 -14.96
C TRP A 231 -14.72 10.59 -14.02
N VAL A 232 -14.17 9.38 -14.17
CA VAL A 232 -14.53 8.18 -13.40
C VAL A 232 -14.21 8.32 -11.91
N VAL A 233 -13.27 9.21 -11.59
CA VAL A 233 -12.73 9.45 -10.24
C VAL A 233 -12.87 10.89 -9.80
N ARG A 234 -13.69 11.72 -10.49
CA ARG A 234 -13.83 13.16 -10.21
C ARG A 234 -14.31 13.49 -8.80
N THR A 235 -15.02 12.55 -8.17
CA THR A 235 -15.53 12.69 -6.80
C THR A 235 -14.48 12.37 -5.75
N ASP A 236 -13.33 11.84 -6.17
CA ASP A 236 -12.21 11.65 -5.28
C ASP A 236 -11.68 13.00 -4.78
N PRO A 237 -11.50 13.19 -3.47
CA PRO A 237 -11.03 14.45 -2.90
C PRO A 237 -9.68 14.94 -3.44
N VAL A 238 -8.73 14.06 -3.77
CA VAL A 238 -7.42 14.46 -4.31
C VAL A 238 -7.55 14.93 -5.76
N ILE A 239 -8.26 14.16 -6.59
CA ILE A 239 -8.53 14.53 -7.99
C ILE A 239 -9.33 15.83 -8.04
N ARG A 240 -10.42 15.91 -7.27
CA ARG A 240 -11.28 17.07 -7.18
C ARG A 240 -10.46 18.32 -6.83
N TYR A 241 -9.64 18.25 -5.79
CA TYR A 241 -8.77 19.35 -5.40
C TYR A 241 -7.84 19.80 -6.53
N ARG A 242 -7.25 18.86 -7.28
CA ARG A 242 -6.38 19.19 -8.43
C ARG A 242 -7.15 19.86 -9.57
N LEU A 243 -8.33 19.37 -9.89
CA LEU A 243 -9.20 20.00 -10.89
C LEU A 243 -9.62 21.41 -10.46
N GLU A 244 -9.97 21.60 -9.18
CA GLU A 244 -10.31 22.91 -8.61
C GLU A 244 -9.11 23.89 -8.69
N GLN A 245 -7.88 23.40 -8.43
CA GLN A 245 -6.68 24.21 -8.63
C GLN A 245 -6.46 24.61 -10.09
N ILE A 246 -6.70 23.70 -11.04
CA ILE A 246 -6.61 24.01 -12.49
C ILE A 246 -7.62 25.11 -12.83
N VAL A 247 -8.87 24.99 -12.37
CA VAL A 247 -9.93 25.99 -12.62
C VAL A 247 -9.56 27.36 -12.07
N ALA A 248 -8.98 27.42 -10.86
CA ALA A 248 -8.67 28.67 -10.17
C ALA A 248 -7.41 29.38 -10.71
N ASP A 249 -6.50 28.65 -11.36
CA ASP A 249 -5.20 29.20 -11.76
C ASP A 249 -5.20 29.75 -13.19
N GLU A 250 -5.44 31.05 -13.28
CA GLU A 250 -5.55 31.77 -14.55
C GLU A 250 -4.21 31.99 -15.26
N VAL A 251 -3.09 31.78 -14.57
CA VAL A 251 -1.74 32.11 -15.06
C VAL A 251 -1.09 30.89 -15.70
N ARG A 252 -1.18 29.72 -15.06
CA ARG A 252 -0.50 28.50 -15.51
C ARG A 252 -1.32 27.70 -16.51
N TYR A 253 -2.64 27.74 -16.45
CA TYR A 253 -3.51 26.94 -17.31
C TYR A 253 -4.32 27.83 -18.26
N ASN A 254 -4.34 27.44 -19.53
CA ASN A 254 -5.11 28.17 -20.54
C ASN A 254 -6.63 28.06 -20.29
N PRO A 255 -7.45 28.99 -20.83
CA PRO A 255 -8.90 29.01 -20.59
C PRO A 255 -9.63 27.72 -20.97
N GLU A 256 -9.17 27.01 -22.00
CA GLU A 256 -9.79 25.78 -22.49
C GLU A 256 -9.62 24.62 -21.48
N LEU A 257 -8.43 24.46 -20.91
CA LEU A 257 -8.17 23.47 -19.87
C LEU A 257 -8.99 23.75 -18.61
N ARG A 258 -9.12 25.01 -18.23
CA ARG A 258 -9.95 25.42 -17.08
C ARG A 258 -11.42 25.10 -17.31
N ALA A 259 -11.94 25.40 -18.49
CA ALA A 259 -13.30 25.03 -18.87
C ALA A 259 -13.52 23.51 -18.84
N THR A 260 -12.55 22.73 -19.37
CA THR A 260 -12.60 21.27 -19.36
C THR A 260 -12.60 20.71 -17.93
N ALA A 261 -11.72 21.22 -17.06
CA ALA A 261 -11.66 20.81 -15.65
C ALA A 261 -12.96 21.13 -14.91
N LYS A 262 -13.55 22.30 -15.18
CA LYS A 262 -14.85 22.68 -14.64
C LYS A 262 -15.96 21.74 -15.12
N ALA A 263 -16.03 21.42 -16.41
CA ALA A 263 -17.04 20.50 -16.94
C ALA A 263 -16.92 19.10 -16.33
N VAL A 264 -15.69 18.62 -16.11
CA VAL A 264 -15.46 17.35 -15.40
C VAL A 264 -15.97 17.42 -13.97
N LEU A 265 -15.62 18.46 -13.22
CA LEU A 265 -16.09 18.67 -11.84
C LEU A 265 -17.62 18.71 -11.74
N ASP A 266 -18.26 19.41 -12.66
CA ASP A 266 -19.70 19.63 -12.69
C ASP A 266 -20.49 18.41 -13.18
N GLY A 267 -19.80 17.40 -13.73
CA GLY A 267 -20.51 16.26 -14.31
C GLY A 267 -21.19 16.59 -15.64
N SER A 268 -20.65 17.53 -16.42
CA SER A 268 -21.28 18.06 -17.63
C SER A 268 -20.42 17.91 -18.90
N VAL A 269 -19.51 16.94 -18.93
CA VAL A 269 -18.66 16.68 -20.10
C VAL A 269 -19.49 15.95 -21.18
N PRO A 270 -19.46 16.40 -22.44
CA PRO A 270 -20.11 15.70 -23.54
C PRO A 270 -19.59 14.26 -23.71
N GLU A 271 -20.47 13.34 -24.09
CA GLU A 271 -20.12 11.92 -24.23
C GLU A 271 -19.05 11.71 -25.31
N GLU A 272 -19.11 12.47 -26.40
CA GLU A 272 -18.14 12.45 -27.48
C GLU A 272 -16.72 12.76 -27.01
N ASP A 273 -16.55 13.70 -26.06
CA ASP A 273 -15.25 14.07 -25.51
C ASP A 273 -14.72 12.96 -24.59
N LEU A 274 -15.59 12.31 -23.83
CA LEU A 274 -15.25 11.17 -22.98
C LEU A 274 -14.83 9.96 -23.84
N VAL A 275 -15.57 9.67 -24.91
CA VAL A 275 -15.25 8.60 -25.86
C VAL A 275 -13.93 8.89 -26.57
N ALA A 276 -13.72 10.11 -27.05
CA ALA A 276 -12.45 10.52 -27.67
C ALA A 276 -11.26 10.42 -26.70
N ALA A 277 -11.50 10.66 -25.41
CA ALA A 277 -10.50 10.48 -24.37
C ALA A 277 -10.25 9.01 -23.99
N GLY A 278 -11.03 8.06 -24.53
CA GLY A 278 -10.94 6.63 -24.23
C GLY A 278 -11.61 6.23 -22.92
N VAL A 279 -12.53 7.04 -22.40
CA VAL A 279 -13.36 6.69 -21.24
C VAL A 279 -14.52 5.84 -21.75
N THR A 280 -14.39 4.52 -21.66
CA THR A 280 -15.43 3.58 -22.13
C THR A 280 -16.38 3.19 -20.99
N ASN A 281 -17.66 3.51 -21.16
CA ASN A 281 -18.84 3.05 -20.39
C ASN A 281 -18.64 2.87 -18.87
N THR A 282 -18.84 3.96 -18.14
CA THR A 282 -19.22 3.88 -16.72
C THR A 282 -20.73 3.74 -16.64
N TRP A 283 -21.20 2.51 -16.43
CA TRP A 283 -22.51 2.26 -15.83
C TRP A 283 -22.30 1.98 -14.35
#